data_AF-A0A8B8P9I4-F1
#
_entry.id   AF-A0A8B8P9I4-F1
#
_cell.length_a   1.000
_cell.length_b   1.000
_cell.length_c   1.000
_cell.angle_alpha   90.00
_cell.angle_beta   90.00
_cell.angle_gamma   90.00
#
_symmetry.space_group_name_H-M   'P 1'
#
loop_
_entity.id
_entity.type
_entity.pdbx_description
1 polymer ?
#
loop_
_entity_poly.entity_id
_entity_poly.type
_entity_poly.pdbx_seq_one_letter_code
_entity_poly.pdbx_strand_id
1 'polypeptide(L)'
;MRRNNNASFSKHPNKLDTNKFECCFRNIWQGLSEDKKGSFTFLDSLWFPLYMNESSREKVLKWIEKKCILSKKYVVIPIVYWGHWSLLILCHFGDRKSKNRTPCMILLDSLHMANPKRLEPEIRKFVVDIYKAEAKERPKKKPATSQIPLLVPKVPQQRNGEDCGRFVLYFTSLFVENAPKNFSTDDGYPYFMKEDWFCPQDLDRFCSGLIL
;
A
#
# COMPACT_ATOMS: atom_id res chain seq x y z
N MET A 1 39.60 -17.26 -15.24
CA MET A 1 38.57 -17.80 -14.31
C MET A 1 37.20 -17.27 -14.72
N ARG A 2 36.35 -18.14 -15.27
CA ARG A 2 34.97 -17.82 -15.67
C ARG A 2 34.11 -17.68 -14.41
N ARG A 3 33.46 -16.53 -14.18
CA ARG A 3 32.44 -16.38 -13.13
C ARG A 3 31.13 -16.97 -13.64
N ASN A 4 30.72 -18.07 -13.03
CA ASN A 4 29.43 -18.70 -13.24
C ASN A 4 28.33 -17.81 -12.64
N ASN A 5 27.57 -17.13 -13.49
CA ASN A 5 26.29 -16.51 -13.12
C ASN A 5 25.22 -17.60 -13.11
N ASN A 6 25.00 -18.25 -11.97
CA ASN A 6 23.77 -18.98 -11.73
C ASN A 6 22.89 -18.15 -10.79
N ALA A 7 22.22 -17.15 -11.35
CA ALA A 7 21.00 -16.62 -10.76
C ALA A 7 19.94 -17.73 -10.89
N SER A 8 19.64 -18.39 -9.79
CA SER A 8 18.51 -19.32 -9.72
C SER A 8 17.21 -18.52 -9.86
N PHE A 9 16.72 -18.41 -11.10
CA PHE A 9 15.35 -18.03 -11.35
C PHE A 9 14.44 -19.08 -10.71
N SER A 10 13.74 -18.72 -9.64
CA SER A 10 12.66 -19.55 -9.12
C SER A 10 11.55 -19.57 -10.17
N LYS A 11 11.49 -20.65 -10.94
CA LYS A 11 10.42 -20.94 -11.90
C LYS A 11 9.18 -21.42 -11.14
N HIS A 12 8.35 -20.49 -10.65
CA HIS A 12 6.99 -20.78 -10.23
C HIS A 12 6.04 -20.02 -11.15
N PRO A 13 5.34 -20.70 -12.08
CA PRO A 13 4.56 -20.05 -13.14
C PRO A 13 3.36 -19.24 -12.64
N ASN A 14 2.96 -19.42 -11.37
CA ASN A 14 1.77 -18.80 -10.79
C ASN A 14 2.07 -17.59 -9.90
N LYS A 15 3.34 -17.31 -9.57
CA LYS A 15 3.70 -16.13 -8.78
C LYS A 15 3.65 -14.91 -9.67
N LEU A 16 2.81 -13.94 -9.30
CA LEU A 16 2.68 -12.69 -10.03
C LEU A 16 4.03 -11.95 -10.08
N ASP A 17 4.58 -11.80 -11.28
CA ASP A 17 5.80 -11.02 -11.48
C ASP A 17 5.53 -9.52 -11.31
N THR A 18 6.56 -8.75 -10.94
CA THR A 18 6.44 -7.32 -10.66
C THR A 18 5.92 -6.52 -11.86
N ASN A 19 6.24 -6.91 -13.10
CA ASN A 19 5.79 -6.16 -14.28
C ASN A 19 4.28 -6.34 -14.51
N LYS A 20 3.78 -7.58 -14.37
CA LYS A 20 2.34 -7.87 -14.42
C LYS A 20 1.60 -7.19 -13.28
N PHE A 21 2.16 -7.22 -12.07
CA PHE A 21 1.62 -6.48 -10.93
C PHE A 21 1.49 -4.99 -11.25
N GLU A 22 2.57 -4.34 -11.71
CA GLU A 22 2.58 -2.91 -12.01
C GLU A 22 1.61 -2.54 -13.14
N CYS A 23 1.49 -3.39 -14.15
CA CYS A 23 0.50 -3.20 -15.22
C CYS A 23 -0.93 -3.18 -14.65
N CYS A 24 -1.29 -4.18 -13.85
CA CYS A 24 -2.61 -4.26 -13.24
C CYS A 24 -2.86 -3.11 -12.25
N PHE A 25 -1.88 -2.81 -11.41
CA PHE A 25 -1.96 -1.75 -10.42
C PHE A 25 -2.16 -0.37 -11.08
N ARG A 26 -1.48 -0.12 -12.20
CA ARG A 26 -1.68 1.07 -13.03
C ARG A 26 -3.07 1.10 -13.67
N ASN A 27 -3.57 -0.03 -14.15
CA ASN A 27 -4.90 -0.10 -14.74
C ASN A 27 -5.99 0.23 -13.72
N ILE A 28 -5.86 -0.23 -12.47
CA ILE A 28 -6.76 0.16 -11.37
C ILE A 28 -6.75 1.68 -11.20
N TRP A 29 -5.58 2.32 -11.15
CA TRP A 29 -5.46 3.78 -11.04
C TRP A 29 -6.06 4.53 -12.24
N GLN A 30 -5.81 4.06 -13.46
CA GLN A 30 -6.28 4.71 -14.68
C GLN A 30 -7.80 4.60 -14.83
N GLY A 31 -8.40 3.50 -14.39
CA GLY A 31 -9.83 3.27 -14.38
C GLY A 31 -10.61 4.07 -13.33
N LEU A 32 -9.93 4.83 -12.46
CA LEU A 32 -10.61 5.67 -11.47
C LEU A 32 -11.30 6.86 -12.13
N SER A 33 -12.46 7.22 -11.61
CA SER A 33 -13.12 8.47 -11.93
C SER A 33 -12.29 9.69 -11.48
N GLU A 34 -12.52 10.84 -12.10
CA GLU A 34 -11.75 12.06 -11.81
C GLU A 34 -11.92 12.53 -10.35
N ASP A 35 -13.10 12.32 -9.74
CA ASP A 35 -13.32 12.62 -8.33
C ASP A 35 -12.45 11.74 -7.41
N LYS A 36 -12.28 10.45 -7.76
CA LYS A 36 -11.39 9.53 -7.05
C LYS A 36 -9.93 9.88 -7.29
N LYS A 37 -9.51 10.24 -8.51
CA LYS A 37 -8.13 10.73 -8.77
C LYS A 37 -7.80 12.01 -8.00
N GLY A 38 -8.80 12.85 -7.71
CA GLY A 38 -8.65 13.99 -6.80
C GLY A 38 -8.28 13.56 -5.38
N SER A 39 -8.92 12.49 -4.87
CA SER A 39 -8.80 12.02 -3.49
C SER A 39 -7.67 11.00 -3.25
N PHE A 40 -7.32 10.22 -4.26
CA PHE A 40 -6.34 9.14 -4.19
C PHE A 40 -5.01 9.54 -4.85
N THR A 41 -3.94 8.85 -4.47
CA THR A 41 -2.71 8.74 -5.25
C THR A 41 -2.07 7.39 -5.01
N PHE A 42 -1.38 6.87 -6.02
CA PHE A 42 -0.76 5.55 -6.00
C PHE A 42 0.76 5.72 -6.10
N LEU A 43 1.49 5.00 -5.24
CA LEU A 43 2.95 4.89 -5.29
C LEU A 43 3.33 3.58 -5.96
N ASP A 44 4.40 3.61 -6.75
CA ASP A 44 4.96 2.44 -7.43
C ASP A 44 5.51 1.42 -6.42
N SER A 45 5.33 0.12 -6.67
CA SER A 45 5.73 -0.92 -5.71
C SER A 45 7.23 -0.98 -5.45
N LEU A 46 8.05 -0.48 -6.38
CA LEU A 46 9.49 -0.45 -6.24
C LEU A 46 9.98 0.68 -5.32
N TRP A 47 9.12 1.67 -5.01
CA TRP A 47 9.56 2.85 -4.26
C TRP A 47 9.91 2.52 -2.82
N PHE A 48 9.15 1.65 -2.15
CA PHE A 48 9.49 1.24 -0.78
C PHE A 48 10.82 0.43 -0.73
N PRO A 49 11.02 -0.61 -1.56
CA PRO A 49 12.32 -1.29 -1.67
C PRO A 49 13.49 -0.34 -1.98
N LEU A 50 13.30 0.60 -2.93
CA LEU A 50 14.33 1.58 -3.28
C LEU A 50 14.60 2.58 -2.14
N TYR A 51 13.58 2.94 -1.36
CA TYR A 51 13.75 3.80 -0.19
C TYR A 51 14.60 3.13 0.90
N MET A 52 14.44 1.80 1.06
CA MET A 52 15.20 1.03 2.04
C MET A 52 16.70 1.03 1.73
N ASN A 53 17.10 1.20 0.47
CA ASN A 53 18.49 1.40 0.08
C ASN A 53 18.92 2.88 0.30
N GLU A 54 19.94 3.08 1.13
CA GLU A 54 20.42 4.42 1.51
C GLU A 54 20.80 5.30 0.32
N SER A 55 21.42 4.70 -0.71
CA SER A 55 21.89 5.42 -1.89
C SER A 55 20.76 5.98 -2.77
N SER A 56 19.57 5.37 -2.74
CA SER A 56 18.39 5.80 -3.50
C SER A 56 17.34 6.52 -2.66
N ARG A 57 17.47 6.51 -1.32
CA ARG A 57 16.49 7.06 -0.37
C ARG A 57 16.05 8.48 -0.71
N GLU A 58 16.99 9.40 -0.86
CA GLU A 58 16.68 10.81 -1.15
C GLU A 58 15.98 10.99 -2.50
N LYS A 59 16.41 10.22 -3.52
CA LYS A 59 15.81 10.24 -4.85
C LYS A 59 14.35 9.80 -4.81
N VAL A 60 14.05 8.73 -4.06
CA VAL A 60 12.69 8.23 -3.88
C VAL A 60 11.82 9.27 -3.15
N LEU A 61 12.32 9.91 -2.10
CA LEU A 61 11.57 10.96 -1.40
C LEU A 61 11.21 12.12 -2.35
N LYS A 62 12.13 12.54 -3.22
CA LYS A 62 11.87 13.53 -4.27
C LYS A 62 10.82 13.08 -5.30
N TRP A 63 10.71 11.78 -5.58
CA TRP A 63 9.65 11.25 -6.45
C TRP A 63 8.28 11.26 -5.77
N ILE A 64 8.24 10.90 -4.49
CA ILE A 64 7.01 10.89 -3.68
C ILE A 64 6.49 12.30 -3.46
N GLU A 65 7.37 13.26 -3.20
CA GLU A 65 7.00 14.68 -3.03
C GLU A 65 6.20 15.22 -4.23
N LYS A 66 6.57 14.81 -5.46
CA LYS A 66 5.84 15.19 -6.69
C LYS A 66 4.41 14.63 -6.76
N LYS A 67 4.06 13.66 -5.91
CA LYS A 67 2.70 13.12 -5.80
C LYS A 67 1.80 13.94 -4.87
N CYS A 68 2.36 14.92 -4.16
CA CYS A 68 1.67 15.79 -3.20
C CYS A 68 0.80 14.99 -2.22
N ILE A 69 1.39 13.97 -1.58
CA ILE A 69 0.62 12.95 -0.87
C ILE A 69 -0.13 13.52 0.35
N LEU A 70 0.35 14.63 0.92
CA LEU A 70 -0.32 15.31 2.04
C LEU A 70 -1.62 16.02 1.60
N SER A 71 -1.83 16.24 0.30
CA SER A 71 -3.08 16.78 -0.22
C SER A 71 -4.15 15.71 -0.47
N LYS A 72 -3.78 14.43 -0.35
CA LYS A 72 -4.64 13.30 -0.70
C LYS A 72 -5.31 12.71 0.53
N LYS A 73 -6.52 12.22 0.34
CA LYS A 73 -7.26 11.49 1.37
C LYS A 73 -6.69 10.09 1.56
N TYR A 74 -6.28 9.46 0.48
CA TYR A 74 -5.77 8.09 0.48
C TYR A 74 -4.52 7.99 -0.39
N VAL A 75 -3.48 7.39 0.17
CA VAL A 75 -2.23 7.07 -0.54
C VAL A 75 -2.08 5.56 -0.54
N VAL A 76 -2.15 4.94 -1.71
CA VAL A 76 -2.07 3.49 -1.89
C VAL A 76 -0.63 3.10 -2.21
N ILE A 77 -0.04 2.25 -1.37
CA ILE A 77 1.39 1.92 -1.40
C ILE A 77 1.56 0.40 -1.34
N PRO A 78 1.77 -0.29 -2.47
CA PRO A 78 2.22 -1.66 -2.46
C PRO A 78 3.61 -1.74 -1.82
N ILE A 79 3.77 -2.66 -0.87
CA ILE A 79 5.05 -2.92 -0.22
C ILE A 79 5.52 -4.31 -0.64
N VAL A 80 6.71 -4.35 -1.23
CA VAL A 80 7.46 -5.59 -1.47
C VAL A 80 8.60 -5.67 -0.46
N TYR A 81 8.60 -6.69 0.37
CA TYR A 81 9.71 -6.94 1.29
C TYR A 81 9.97 -8.44 1.39
N TRP A 82 11.24 -8.85 1.22
CA TRP A 82 11.65 -10.27 1.16
C TRP A 82 10.79 -11.17 0.27
N GLY A 83 10.35 -10.64 -0.88
CA GLY A 83 9.56 -11.39 -1.85
C GLY A 83 8.08 -11.61 -1.48
N HIS A 84 7.61 -10.94 -0.42
CA HIS A 84 6.22 -10.89 0.03
C HIS A 84 5.58 -9.53 -0.30
N TRP A 85 4.32 -9.55 -0.72
CA TRP A 85 3.53 -8.38 -1.06
C TRP A 85 2.53 -8.06 0.05
N SER A 86 2.50 -6.81 0.50
CA SER A 86 1.48 -6.27 1.41
C SER A 86 1.02 -4.90 0.90
N LEU A 87 -0.12 -4.42 1.40
CA LEU A 87 -0.68 -3.13 1.01
C LEU A 87 -0.70 -2.16 2.19
N LEU A 88 0.07 -1.08 2.09
CA LEU A 88 0.00 0.05 3.00
C LEU A 88 -0.92 1.13 2.42
N ILE A 89 -1.82 1.65 3.24
CA ILE A 89 -2.71 2.76 2.88
C ILE A 89 -2.55 3.86 3.92
N LEU A 90 -2.12 5.05 3.49
CA LEU A 90 -2.12 6.24 4.35
C LEU A 90 -3.46 6.94 4.20
N CYS A 91 -4.20 7.09 5.29
CA CYS A 91 -5.50 7.74 5.33
C CYS A 91 -5.37 9.13 5.97
N HIS A 92 -5.91 10.15 5.32
CA HIS A 92 -6.02 11.54 5.80
C HIS A 92 -4.70 12.08 6.37
N PHE A 93 -3.58 11.74 5.73
CA PHE A 93 -2.25 11.88 6.33
C PHE A 93 -1.79 13.34 6.46
N GLY A 94 -2.31 14.25 5.62
CA GLY A 94 -2.11 15.69 5.74
C GLY A 94 -3.15 16.43 6.58
N ASP A 95 -4.20 15.74 7.04
CA ASP A 95 -5.29 16.35 7.80
C ASP A 95 -4.98 16.36 9.31
N ARG A 96 -5.66 17.24 10.05
CA ARG A 96 -5.69 17.17 11.51
C ARG A 96 -6.74 16.16 11.95
N LYS A 97 -6.47 15.42 13.02
CA LYS A 97 -7.48 14.53 13.62
C LYS A 97 -8.74 15.34 13.96
N SER A 98 -9.88 14.82 13.54
CA SER A 98 -11.21 15.31 13.83
C SER A 98 -12.16 14.11 13.98
N LYS A 99 -13.36 14.32 14.53
CA LYS A 99 -14.36 13.24 14.71
C LYS A 99 -14.58 12.41 13.45
N ASN A 100 -14.62 13.07 12.28
CA ASN A 100 -14.93 12.45 11.01
C ASN A 100 -13.69 12.04 10.20
N ARG A 101 -12.49 12.49 10.59
CA ARG A 101 -11.24 12.21 9.86
C ARG A 101 -10.10 11.93 10.83
N THR A 102 -9.61 10.70 10.81
CA THR A 102 -8.47 10.31 11.63
C THR A 102 -7.31 9.92 10.74
N PRO A 103 -6.17 10.65 10.82
CA PRO A 103 -4.94 10.21 10.19
C PRO A 103 -4.55 8.83 10.72
N CYS A 104 -4.38 7.85 9.84
CA CYS A 104 -3.94 6.51 10.21
C CYS A 104 -3.20 5.83 9.06
N MET A 105 -2.46 4.77 9.39
CA MET A 105 -1.86 3.86 8.45
C MET A 105 -2.62 2.54 8.52
N ILE A 106 -2.98 1.96 7.39
CA ILE A 106 -3.63 0.64 7.33
C ILE A 106 -2.68 -0.29 6.57
N LEU A 107 -2.29 -1.40 7.20
CA LEU A 107 -1.47 -2.44 6.58
C LEU A 107 -2.34 -3.69 6.38
N LEU A 108 -2.63 -4.00 5.13
CA LEU A 108 -3.36 -5.21 4.73
C LEU A 108 -2.35 -6.26 4.28
N ASP A 109 -2.39 -7.41 4.93
CA ASP A 109 -1.49 -8.54 4.68
C ASP A 109 -2.31 -9.83 4.63
N SER A 110 -2.24 -10.55 3.51
CA SER A 110 -2.94 -11.81 3.30
C SER A 110 -2.18 -13.01 3.88
N LEU A 111 -0.91 -12.86 4.30
CA LEU A 111 -0.08 -13.96 4.78
C LEU A 111 -0.11 -14.07 6.31
N HIS A 112 -0.77 -15.11 6.80
CA HIS A 112 -1.04 -15.34 8.23
C HIS A 112 0.22 -15.35 9.12
N MET A 113 1.35 -15.84 8.59
CA MET A 113 2.61 -16.01 9.32
C MET A 113 3.61 -14.87 9.11
N ALA A 114 3.27 -13.82 8.37
CA ALA A 114 4.22 -12.75 8.03
C ALA A 114 4.65 -11.91 9.24
N ASN A 115 3.91 -11.97 10.37
CA ASN A 115 3.98 -11.01 11.47
C ASN A 115 4.08 -9.57 10.92
N PRO A 116 2.99 -9.02 10.36
CA PRO A 116 3.01 -7.77 9.60
C PRO A 116 3.63 -6.59 10.37
N LYS A 117 3.52 -6.61 11.70
CA LYS A 117 4.12 -5.61 12.60
C LYS A 117 5.64 -5.61 12.62
N ARG A 118 6.30 -6.66 12.12
CA ARG A 118 7.76 -6.70 11.98
C ARG A 118 8.28 -5.57 11.09
N LEU A 119 7.49 -5.12 10.12
CA LEU A 119 7.83 -4.03 9.21
C LEU A 119 7.40 -2.65 9.72
N GLU A 120 6.75 -2.59 10.89
CA GLU A 120 6.26 -1.33 11.45
C GLU A 120 7.38 -0.28 11.65
N PRO A 121 8.58 -0.61 12.15
CA PRO A 121 9.66 0.36 12.28
C PRO A 121 10.06 1.01 10.95
N GLU A 122 10.18 0.21 9.89
CA GLU A 122 10.54 0.64 8.54
C GLU A 122 9.43 1.47 7.91
N ILE A 123 8.16 1.03 8.04
CA ILE A 123 6.99 1.80 7.60
C ILE A 123 6.94 3.15 8.30
N ARG A 124 7.13 3.18 9.63
CA ARG A 124 7.12 4.43 10.40
C ARG A 124 8.24 5.36 9.94
N LYS A 125 9.46 4.83 9.73
CA LYS A 125 10.58 5.63 9.23
C LYS A 125 10.28 6.20 7.83
N PHE A 126 9.79 5.37 6.92
CA PHE A 126 9.41 5.77 5.56
C PHE A 126 8.38 6.91 5.57
N VAL A 127 7.30 6.73 6.32
CA VAL A 127 6.21 7.69 6.44
C VAL A 127 6.66 9.00 7.09
N VAL A 128 7.49 8.93 8.13
CA VAL A 128 8.10 10.11 8.76
C VAL A 128 8.97 10.89 7.78
N ASP A 129 9.78 10.19 6.99
CA ASP A 129 10.69 10.84 6.03
C ASP A 129 9.94 11.46 4.86
N ILE A 130 8.88 10.81 4.35
CA ILE A 130 7.99 11.42 3.35
C ILE A 130 7.36 12.69 3.91
N TYR A 131 6.80 12.62 5.12
CA TYR A 131 6.20 13.79 5.76
C TYR A 131 7.20 14.92 5.89
N LYS A 132 8.43 14.63 6.34
CA LYS A 132 9.50 15.64 6.48
C LYS A 132 9.91 16.22 5.13
N ALA A 133 9.96 15.42 4.07
CA ALA A 133 10.29 15.90 2.73
C ALA A 133 9.25 16.92 2.26
N GLU A 134 7.96 16.56 2.29
CA GLU A 134 6.88 17.41 1.77
C GLU A 134 6.53 18.58 2.71
N ALA A 135 6.74 18.45 4.03
CA ALA A 135 6.43 19.50 5.01
C ALA A 135 7.51 20.60 5.12
N LYS A 136 8.74 20.37 4.63
CA LYS A 136 9.78 21.42 4.54
C LYS A 136 9.29 22.63 3.73
N GLU A 137 8.45 22.39 2.74
CA GLU A 137 7.85 23.40 1.87
C GLU A 137 6.55 24.02 2.44
N ARG A 138 5.94 23.44 3.50
CA ARG A 138 4.65 23.89 4.08
C ARG A 138 4.61 23.77 5.61
N PRO A 139 5.06 24.79 6.36
CA PRO A 139 5.09 24.76 7.82
C PRO A 139 3.68 24.96 8.43
N LYS A 140 2.86 23.90 8.49
CA LYS A 140 1.64 23.87 9.30
C LYS A 140 1.84 23.06 10.58
N LYS A 141 1.20 23.51 11.68
CA LYS A 141 1.22 22.84 13.02
C LYS A 141 0.84 21.36 12.89
N LYS A 142 1.71 20.52 13.44
CA LYS A 142 1.95 19.11 13.15
C LYS A 142 1.05 18.17 13.96
N PRO A 143 0.50 17.10 13.38
CA PRO A 143 0.34 15.85 14.11
C PRO A 143 1.75 15.29 14.36
N ALA A 144 2.05 14.82 15.57
CA ALA A 144 3.23 13.99 15.77
C ALA A 144 3.01 12.71 14.96
N THR A 145 3.79 12.48 13.89
CA THR A 145 3.68 11.28 13.05
C THR A 145 3.86 9.98 13.85
N SER A 146 4.53 10.06 15.01
CA SER A 146 4.61 8.98 16.00
C SER A 146 3.27 8.62 16.65
N GLN A 147 2.29 9.53 16.66
CA GLN A 147 0.94 9.32 17.19
C GLN A 147 -0.04 8.79 16.14
N ILE A 148 0.38 8.68 14.88
CA ILE A 148 -0.46 8.12 13.81
C ILE A 148 -0.49 6.60 14.00
N PRO A 149 -1.68 6.01 14.25
CA PRO A 149 -1.80 4.58 14.50
C PRO A 149 -1.54 3.78 13.24
N LEU A 150 -0.87 2.63 13.41
CA LEU A 150 -0.81 1.57 12.40
C LEU A 150 -1.88 0.53 12.73
N LEU A 151 -2.86 0.41 11.84
CA LEU A 151 -3.93 -0.58 11.91
C LEU A 151 -3.55 -1.76 11.04
N VAL A 152 -3.76 -2.96 11.57
CA VAL A 152 -3.56 -4.23 10.85
C VAL A 152 -4.88 -5.01 10.92
N PRO A 153 -5.86 -4.69 10.04
CA PRO A 153 -7.13 -5.39 10.01
C PRO A 153 -6.94 -6.87 9.68
N LYS A 154 -7.82 -7.72 10.21
CA LYS A 154 -7.87 -9.13 9.80
C LYS A 154 -8.65 -9.22 8.49
N VAL A 155 -7.94 -9.43 7.39
CA VAL A 155 -8.48 -9.55 6.03
C VAL A 155 -8.50 -11.00 5.57
N PRO A 156 -9.18 -11.35 4.45
CA PRO A 156 -9.12 -12.71 3.91
C PRO A 156 -7.66 -13.12 3.67
N GLN A 157 -7.31 -14.31 4.16
CA GLN A 157 -5.94 -14.82 4.14
C GLN A 157 -5.73 -15.76 2.96
N GLN A 158 -4.56 -15.68 2.33
CA GLN A 158 -4.15 -16.61 1.29
C GLN A 158 -3.86 -18.00 1.88
N ARG A 159 -4.07 -19.04 1.08
CA ARG A 159 -3.81 -20.44 1.48
C ARG A 159 -2.44 -20.96 1.05
N ASN A 160 -1.68 -20.18 0.27
CA ASN A 160 -0.35 -20.52 -0.25
C ASN A 160 0.64 -19.36 -0.03
N GLY A 161 1.89 -19.50 -0.48
CA GLY A 161 2.92 -18.44 -0.35
C GLY A 161 3.04 -17.50 -1.56
N GLU A 162 2.19 -17.63 -2.58
CA GLU A 162 2.43 -17.06 -3.91
C GLU A 162 1.38 -16.01 -4.31
N ASP A 163 0.15 -16.10 -3.79
CA ASP A 163 -0.97 -15.24 -4.18
C ASP A 163 -0.93 -13.82 -3.60
N CYS A 164 0.05 -13.49 -2.74
CA CYS A 164 0.10 -12.19 -2.04
C CYS A 164 -0.04 -10.98 -2.97
N GLY A 165 0.55 -11.02 -4.16
CA GLY A 165 0.40 -9.95 -5.17
C GLY A 165 -1.04 -9.83 -5.70
N ARG A 166 -1.74 -10.96 -5.92
CA ARG A 166 -3.15 -10.98 -6.35
C ARG A 166 -4.06 -10.41 -5.26
N PHE A 167 -3.81 -10.77 -4.01
CA PHE A 167 -4.52 -10.20 -2.85
C PHE A 167 -4.30 -8.69 -2.75
N VAL A 168 -3.06 -8.20 -2.90
CA VAL A 168 -2.78 -6.75 -2.89
C VAL A 168 -3.54 -6.00 -4.00
N LEU A 169 -3.58 -6.54 -5.22
CA LEU A 169 -4.36 -5.95 -6.31
C LEU A 169 -5.85 -5.89 -5.97
N TYR A 170 -6.40 -6.97 -5.41
CA TYR A 170 -7.81 -7.03 -5.10
C TYR A 170 -8.19 -6.17 -3.88
N PHE A 171 -7.38 -6.16 -2.83
CA PHE A 171 -7.49 -5.23 -1.71
C PHE A 171 -7.48 -3.78 -2.20
N THR A 172 -6.60 -3.45 -3.15
CA THR A 172 -6.56 -2.11 -3.76
C THR A 172 -7.87 -1.79 -4.46
N SER A 173 -8.36 -2.69 -5.32
CA SER A 173 -9.60 -2.47 -6.06
C SER A 173 -10.80 -2.26 -5.13
N LEU A 174 -10.97 -3.15 -4.15
CA LEU A 174 -12.06 -3.09 -3.18
C LEU A 174 -11.97 -1.85 -2.29
N PHE A 175 -10.76 -1.49 -1.84
CA PHE A 175 -10.58 -0.30 -1.01
C PHE A 175 -10.95 0.95 -1.81
N VAL A 176 -10.48 1.09 -3.04
CA VAL A 176 -10.77 2.28 -3.84
C VAL A 176 -12.25 2.36 -4.21
N GLU A 177 -12.90 1.23 -4.43
CA GLU A 177 -14.35 1.16 -4.65
C GLU A 177 -15.14 1.66 -3.43
N ASN A 178 -14.78 1.18 -2.24
CA ASN A 178 -15.59 1.30 -1.03
C ASN A 178 -15.13 2.35 -0.02
N ALA A 179 -13.95 2.97 -0.21
CA ALA A 179 -13.41 3.92 0.75
C ALA A 179 -14.36 5.10 0.98
N PRO A 180 -14.67 5.44 2.24
CA PRO A 180 -15.58 6.52 2.55
C PRO A 180 -14.96 7.86 2.20
N LYS A 181 -15.77 8.90 1.99
CA LYS A 181 -15.26 10.26 1.75
C LYS A 181 -14.46 10.81 2.95
N ASN A 182 -14.81 10.38 4.15
CA ASN A 182 -14.16 10.71 5.42
C ASN A 182 -14.00 9.39 6.20
N PHE A 183 -12.76 9.02 6.53
CA PHE A 183 -12.45 7.80 7.27
C PHE A 183 -12.04 8.19 8.69
N SER A 184 -12.67 7.59 9.70
CA SER A 184 -12.31 7.74 11.10
C SER A 184 -12.21 6.36 11.73
N THR A 185 -11.28 6.23 12.67
CA THR A 185 -11.10 5.01 13.46
C THR A 185 -12.02 4.98 14.69
N ASP A 186 -12.65 6.10 15.03
CA ASP A 186 -13.40 6.27 16.27
C ASP A 186 -14.73 5.45 16.26
N ASP A 187 -15.33 5.22 15.09
CA ASP A 187 -16.55 4.41 14.92
C ASP A 187 -16.26 2.93 14.56
N GLY A 188 -15.00 2.48 14.70
CA GLY A 188 -14.55 1.14 14.32
C GLY A 188 -14.18 0.98 12.84
N TYR A 189 -13.87 -0.26 12.43
CA TYR A 189 -13.61 -0.55 11.01
C TYR A 189 -14.92 -0.45 10.22
N PRO A 190 -14.92 0.21 9.06
CA PRO A 190 -16.08 0.20 8.19
C PRO A 190 -16.39 -1.25 7.75
N TYR A 191 -17.53 -1.47 7.10
CA TYR A 191 -18.02 -2.75 6.56
C TYR A 191 -17.08 -3.48 5.57
N PHE A 192 -15.83 -3.02 5.40
CA PHE A 192 -14.79 -3.55 4.52
C PHE A 192 -13.46 -3.67 5.31
N MET A 193 -12.51 -4.51 4.85
CA MET A 193 -11.29 -4.92 5.58
C MET A 193 -11.53 -5.86 6.78
N LYS A 194 -12.48 -6.80 6.62
CA LYS A 194 -12.78 -7.89 7.58
C LYS A 194 -12.37 -9.26 7.02
N GLU A 195 -12.37 -10.30 7.84
CA GLU A 195 -11.95 -11.66 7.44
C GLU A 195 -12.84 -12.23 6.33
N ASP A 196 -14.09 -11.76 6.25
CA ASP A 196 -15.13 -12.14 5.29
C ASP A 196 -15.34 -11.09 4.19
N TRP A 197 -14.38 -10.18 3.98
CA TRP A 197 -14.52 -9.06 3.03
C TRP A 197 -14.86 -9.52 1.60
N PHE A 198 -14.40 -10.70 1.21
CA PHE A 198 -14.79 -11.36 -0.05
C PHE A 198 -14.64 -12.86 0.09
N CYS A 199 -15.35 -13.61 -0.75
CA CYS A 199 -15.13 -15.06 -0.85
C CYS A 199 -14.02 -15.37 -1.88
N PRO A 200 -13.37 -16.55 -1.82
CA PRO A 200 -12.31 -16.90 -2.76
C PRO A 200 -12.71 -16.79 -4.25
N GLN A 201 -13.98 -17.07 -4.57
CA GLN A 201 -14.50 -16.98 -5.93
C GLN A 201 -14.50 -15.55 -6.46
N ASP A 202 -14.66 -14.54 -5.60
CA ASP A 202 -14.62 -13.14 -6.02
C ASP A 202 -13.20 -12.74 -6.45
N LEU A 203 -12.18 -13.21 -5.72
CA LEU A 203 -10.77 -13.02 -6.08
C LEU A 203 -10.44 -13.71 -7.41
N ASP A 204 -10.93 -14.93 -7.64
CA ASP A 204 -10.70 -15.65 -8.89
C ASP A 204 -11.35 -14.96 -10.09
N ARG A 205 -12.58 -14.44 -9.93
CA ARG A 205 -13.24 -13.62 -10.96
C ARG A 205 -12.48 -12.34 -11.25
N PHE A 206 -12.04 -11.63 -10.21
CA PHE A 206 -11.22 -10.43 -10.35
C PHE A 206 -9.93 -10.73 -11.11
N CYS A 207 -9.21 -11.78 -10.74
CA CYS A 207 -7.96 -12.16 -11.40
C CYS A 207 -8.17 -12.66 -12.84
N SER A 208 -9.30 -13.30 -13.15
CA SER A 208 -9.61 -13.73 -14.52
C SER A 208 -9.90 -12.54 -15.45
N GLY A 209 -10.41 -11.42 -14.91
CA GLY A 209 -10.65 -10.19 -15.66
C GLY A 209 -9.39 -9.33 -15.84
N LEU A 210 -8.36 -9.54 -15.02
CA LEU A 210 -7.03 -9.00 -15.25
C LEU A 210 -6.31 -9.94 -16.23
N ILE A 211 -5.69 -9.41 -17.29
CA ILE A 211 -4.89 -10.23 -18.21
C ILE A 211 -3.59 -10.63 -17.49
N LEU A 212 -3.68 -11.57 -16.54
CA LEU A 212 -2.59 -12.10 -15.70
C LEU A 212 -2.02 -13.39 -16.28
#